data_AF-A0A7W1CHP0-F1
#
_entry.id   AF-A0A7W1CHP0-F1
#
_cell.length_a   1.000
_cell.length_b   1.000
_cell.length_c   1.000
_cell.angle_alpha   90.00
_cell.angle_beta   90.00
_cell.angle_gamma   90.00
#
_symmetry.space_group_name_H-M   'P 1'
#
loop_
_entity.id
_entity.type
_entity.pdbx_description
1 polymer ?
#
loop_
_entity_poly.entity_id
_entity_poly.type
_entity_poly.pdbx_seq_one_letter_code
_entity_poly.pdbx_strand_id
1 'polypeptide(L)'
;MAKIESKENFNAKEKLEGILVTLRAISTIKDINKMGDLKKENLENKTISAILEENIQKIIPTTGVDDFAGKFTKFFGETRVPNFIITYAAKLQADKQSLQCLGSVLDGLLAGDFPKMRYDMTKSKHLAEIFRNKPELLQMWADGGKSLLANFLKETDVSLQPINFLGIFKNNLIDHGHLKYEEAPLLFDFLKSGKKVIQENFKADKLQDIQINCIKLMDENLLAKKQKELLKEIDSDLKEINKPQFAAFQNDIKALLSGLIKRDEVKQNYEGFSIVDSDHYEDLFLSGTEVEGSCQAVDGSPTLNKCLMGYVFDGKNRLLAIKNKEGKIIARQIFRILWNGKEPVLFLEGVYPRLVDPKLKLAIEAFAKQRAKALDLQLLTIDPTKPKYESSISSLSTLDPVPYEYSDPAMAT
;
A
#
# COMPACT_ATOMS: atom_id res chain seq x y z
N MET A 1 -38.04 2.25 -37.73
CA MET A 1 -38.15 3.14 -36.55
C MET A 1 -36.95 2.87 -35.65
N ALA A 2 -35.93 3.72 -35.74
CA ALA A 2 -34.75 3.66 -34.87
C ALA A 2 -35.05 4.46 -33.59
N LYS A 3 -34.88 3.83 -32.42
CA LYS A 3 -34.95 4.52 -31.13
C LYS A 3 -33.76 5.46 -31.01
N ILE A 4 -34.05 6.76 -31.05
CA ILE A 4 -33.13 7.81 -30.58
C ILE A 4 -33.19 7.75 -29.06
N GLU A 5 -32.28 6.99 -28.44
CA GLU A 5 -32.02 7.15 -27.01
C GLU A 5 -31.29 8.47 -26.80
N SER A 6 -31.86 9.31 -25.93
CA SER A 6 -31.50 10.71 -25.76
C SER A 6 -30.12 10.86 -25.11
N LYS A 7 -29.19 11.52 -25.82
CA LYS A 7 -27.89 11.98 -25.31
C LYS A 7 -27.99 12.95 -24.12
N GLU A 8 -29.17 13.45 -23.79
CA GLU A 8 -29.38 14.44 -22.71
C GLU A 8 -29.32 13.83 -21.30
N ASN A 9 -29.67 12.55 -21.12
CA ASN A 9 -29.66 11.92 -19.79
C ASN A 9 -28.26 11.59 -19.25
N PHE A 10 -27.25 11.48 -20.12
CA PHE A 10 -25.87 11.23 -19.70
C PHE A 10 -25.23 12.44 -18.99
N ASN A 11 -25.62 13.66 -19.40
CA ASN A 11 -25.04 14.91 -18.91
C ASN A 11 -25.39 15.21 -17.44
N ALA A 12 -26.61 14.84 -16.99
CA ALA A 12 -27.04 15.09 -15.62
C ALA A 12 -26.31 14.20 -14.59
N LYS A 13 -26.05 12.93 -14.95
CA LYS A 13 -25.35 11.99 -14.09
C LYS A 13 -23.88 12.38 -13.90
N GLU A 14 -23.18 12.68 -14.99
CA GLU A 14 -21.78 13.14 -14.95
C GLU A 14 -21.65 14.44 -14.13
N LYS A 15 -22.60 15.38 -14.28
CA LYS A 15 -22.65 16.60 -13.45
C LYS A 15 -22.87 16.29 -11.97
N LEU A 16 -23.77 15.36 -11.63
CA LEU A 16 -24.04 14.98 -10.25
C LEU A 16 -22.83 14.29 -9.60
N GLU A 17 -22.17 13.38 -10.32
CA GLU A 17 -20.96 12.70 -9.87
C GLU A 17 -19.81 13.70 -9.64
N GLY A 18 -19.64 14.68 -10.54
CA GLY A 18 -18.68 15.75 -10.35
C GLY A 18 -18.96 16.64 -9.15
N ILE A 19 -20.23 16.97 -8.90
CA ILE A 19 -20.64 17.70 -7.69
C ILE A 19 -20.33 16.87 -6.44
N LEU A 20 -20.62 15.56 -6.44
CA LEU A 20 -20.33 14.68 -5.31
C LEU A 20 -18.84 14.53 -5.03
N VAL A 21 -18.01 14.36 -6.07
CA VAL A 21 -16.55 14.33 -5.95
C VAL A 21 -16.05 15.64 -5.35
N THR A 22 -16.55 16.77 -5.84
CA THR A 22 -16.19 18.11 -5.34
C THR A 22 -16.62 18.29 -3.88
N LEU A 23 -17.82 17.88 -3.50
CA LEU A 23 -18.30 17.97 -2.12
C LEU A 23 -17.50 17.06 -1.17
N ARG A 24 -17.14 15.85 -1.61
CA ARG A 24 -16.29 14.93 -0.84
C ARG A 24 -14.87 15.47 -0.69
N ALA A 25 -14.31 16.03 -1.75
CA ALA A 25 -13.04 16.73 -1.73
C ALA A 25 -13.07 17.85 -0.68
N ILE A 26 -14.06 18.73 -0.76
CA ILE A 26 -14.25 19.86 0.17
C ILE A 26 -14.43 19.35 1.61
N SER A 27 -15.24 18.31 1.84
CA SER A 27 -15.41 17.72 3.18
C SER A 27 -14.09 17.18 3.73
N THR A 28 -13.37 16.40 2.93
CA THR A 28 -12.07 15.83 3.30
C THR A 28 -11.07 16.94 3.65
N ILE A 29 -11.06 18.02 2.87
CA ILE A 29 -10.21 19.20 3.10
C ILE A 29 -10.59 19.91 4.41
N LYS A 30 -11.88 20.07 4.70
CA LYS A 30 -12.37 20.67 5.95
C LYS A 30 -11.99 19.85 7.17
N ASP A 31 -12.21 18.54 7.10
CA ASP A 31 -11.95 17.62 8.21
C ASP A 31 -10.46 17.59 8.58
N ILE A 32 -9.58 17.78 7.58
CA ILE A 32 -8.13 17.66 7.78
C ILE A 32 -7.48 19.00 8.17
N ASN A 33 -7.93 20.13 7.63
CA ASN A 33 -7.25 21.40 7.89
C ASN A 33 -7.70 22.15 9.14
N LYS A 34 -8.79 21.73 9.81
CA LYS A 34 -9.55 22.63 10.71
C LYS A 34 -9.77 24.01 10.06
N MET A 35 -9.87 24.04 8.73
CA MET A 35 -9.99 25.29 7.99
C MET A 35 -11.26 25.96 8.52
N GLY A 36 -11.12 27.16 9.08
CA GLY A 36 -12.27 27.96 9.49
C GLY A 36 -13.28 28.03 8.36
N ASP A 37 -14.56 28.07 8.72
CA ASP A 37 -15.70 27.95 7.80
C ASP A 37 -15.40 28.58 6.44
N LEU A 38 -15.55 27.80 5.36
CA LEU A 38 -15.58 28.34 4.00
C LEU A 38 -16.56 29.51 4.01
N LYS A 39 -16.03 30.74 4.04
CA LYS A 39 -16.87 31.92 4.19
C LYS A 39 -17.86 31.94 3.05
N LYS A 40 -19.14 32.10 3.37
CA LYS A 40 -20.26 32.13 2.41
C LYS A 40 -20.00 33.10 1.25
N GLU A 41 -19.33 34.21 1.53
CA GLU A 41 -18.88 35.24 0.57
C GLU A 41 -17.97 34.69 -0.55
N ASN A 42 -17.22 33.61 -0.32
CA ASN A 42 -16.37 32.98 -1.34
C ASN A 42 -17.14 32.09 -2.33
N LEU A 43 -18.40 31.74 -2.02
CA LEU A 43 -19.21 30.81 -2.83
C LEU A 43 -20.15 31.55 -3.79
N GLU A 44 -20.53 32.79 -3.50
CA GLU A 44 -21.61 33.50 -4.21
C GLU A 44 -21.25 33.92 -5.65
N ASN A 45 -19.96 33.92 -6.02
CA ASN A 45 -19.50 34.41 -7.33
C ASN A 45 -18.59 33.44 -8.11
N LYS A 46 -18.41 32.20 -7.65
CA LYS A 46 -17.50 31.22 -8.32
C LYS A 46 -18.27 30.01 -8.83
N THR A 47 -17.86 29.50 -9.98
CA THR A 47 -18.33 28.18 -10.45
C THR A 47 -17.79 27.08 -9.53
N ILE A 48 -18.50 25.95 -9.43
CA ILE A 48 -18.04 24.78 -8.67
C ILE A 48 -16.65 24.34 -9.14
N SER A 49 -16.41 24.38 -10.46
CA SER A 49 -15.11 24.09 -11.08
C SER A 49 -13.99 25.01 -10.57
N ALA A 50 -14.23 26.33 -10.53
CA ALA A 50 -13.24 27.28 -10.03
C ALA A 50 -12.96 27.09 -8.54
N ILE A 51 -13.97 26.74 -7.75
CA ILE A 51 -13.81 26.41 -6.32
C ILE A 51 -12.97 25.14 -6.16
N LEU A 52 -13.25 24.09 -6.93
CA LEU A 52 -12.51 22.83 -6.89
C LEU A 52 -11.04 23.05 -7.22
N GLU A 53 -10.76 23.71 -8.34
CA GLU A 53 -9.41 24.00 -8.80
C GLU A 53 -8.63 24.81 -7.76
N GLU A 54 -9.18 25.92 -7.27
CA GLU A 54 -8.54 26.76 -6.26
C GLU A 54 -8.23 25.98 -4.98
N ASN A 55 -9.15 25.13 -4.51
CA ASN A 55 -8.95 24.38 -3.27
C ASN A 55 -7.94 23.24 -3.43
N ILE A 56 -7.91 22.57 -4.58
CA ILE A 56 -6.91 21.53 -4.84
C ILE A 56 -5.54 22.17 -5.02
N GLN A 57 -5.41 23.24 -5.81
CA GLN A 57 -4.14 23.93 -6.06
C GLN A 57 -3.53 24.54 -4.78
N LYS A 58 -4.36 24.89 -3.79
CA LYS A 58 -3.89 25.31 -2.46
C LYS A 58 -3.19 24.21 -1.67
N ILE A 59 -3.49 22.94 -1.95
CA ILE A 59 -3.01 21.79 -1.19
C ILE A 59 -1.95 21.02 -1.98
N ILE A 60 -2.18 20.86 -3.28
CA ILE A 60 -1.33 20.14 -4.21
C ILE A 60 -0.74 21.15 -5.20
N PRO A 61 0.57 21.39 -5.20
CA PRO A 61 1.20 22.32 -6.12
C PRO A 61 1.27 21.72 -7.54
N THR A 62 0.26 22.01 -8.37
CA THR A 62 0.18 21.60 -9.78
C THR A 62 0.68 22.68 -10.72
N THR A 63 1.20 22.30 -11.89
CA THR A 63 1.72 23.20 -12.93
C THR A 63 0.76 23.34 -14.10
N GLY A 64 -0.21 24.25 -13.97
CA GLY A 64 -0.94 24.83 -15.10
C GLY A 64 -1.60 23.84 -16.07
N VAL A 65 -2.35 22.85 -15.55
CA VAL A 65 -3.13 21.93 -16.39
C VAL A 65 -4.34 22.66 -16.97
N ASP A 66 -4.41 22.76 -18.31
CA ASP A 66 -5.58 23.29 -19.00
C ASP A 66 -6.84 22.49 -18.66
N ASP A 67 -7.94 23.21 -18.36
CA ASP A 67 -9.21 22.63 -17.89
C ASP A 67 -9.02 21.66 -16.71
N PHE A 68 -8.27 22.10 -15.70
CA PHE A 68 -7.95 21.29 -14.52
C PHE A 68 -9.20 20.66 -13.90
N ALA A 69 -10.23 21.47 -13.61
CA ALA A 69 -11.42 20.98 -12.93
C ALA A 69 -12.22 19.95 -13.76
N GLY A 70 -12.34 20.16 -15.07
CA GLY A 70 -13.01 19.23 -15.98
C GLY A 70 -12.25 17.90 -16.07
N LYS A 71 -10.94 17.96 -16.32
CA LYS A 71 -10.07 16.78 -16.36
C LYS A 71 -10.04 16.03 -15.04
N PHE A 72 -9.90 16.74 -13.91
CA PHE A 72 -9.88 16.15 -12.57
C PHE A 72 -11.17 15.39 -12.28
N THR A 73 -12.31 16.05 -12.50
CA THR A 73 -13.63 15.45 -12.25
C THR A 73 -13.85 14.20 -13.08
N LYS A 74 -13.55 14.28 -14.39
CA LYS A 74 -13.68 13.15 -15.30
C LYS A 74 -12.75 12.01 -14.92
N PHE A 75 -11.47 12.30 -14.72
CA PHE A 75 -10.45 11.29 -14.46
C PHE A 75 -10.69 10.57 -13.12
N PHE A 76 -10.84 11.32 -12.02
CA PHE A 76 -11.00 10.72 -10.70
C PHE A 76 -12.43 10.24 -10.41
N GLY A 77 -13.45 10.77 -11.10
CA GLY A 77 -14.83 10.28 -10.98
C GLY A 77 -14.99 8.80 -11.37
N GLU A 78 -14.13 8.29 -12.25
CA GLU A 78 -14.16 6.90 -12.75
C GLU A 78 -13.27 5.94 -11.93
N THR A 79 -12.51 6.45 -10.98
CA THR A 79 -11.65 5.62 -10.11
C THR A 79 -12.47 4.87 -9.05
N ARG A 80 -11.95 3.72 -8.60
CA ARG A 80 -12.48 2.91 -7.48
C ARG A 80 -12.64 3.74 -6.21
N VAL A 81 -11.74 4.68 -5.94
CA VAL A 81 -11.80 5.59 -4.78
C VAL A 81 -11.64 7.05 -5.24
N PRO A 82 -12.73 7.73 -5.63
CA PRO A 82 -12.66 9.05 -6.30
C PRO A 82 -11.90 10.17 -5.58
N ASN A 83 -11.71 10.06 -4.26
CA ASN A 83 -11.03 11.06 -3.46
C ASN A 83 -9.63 10.62 -2.96
N PHE A 84 -9.09 9.48 -3.41
CA PHE A 84 -7.84 8.94 -2.84
C PHE A 84 -6.68 9.95 -2.89
N ILE A 85 -6.56 10.72 -3.98
CA ILE A 85 -5.45 11.67 -4.16
C ILE A 85 -5.55 12.86 -3.19
N ILE A 86 -6.78 13.31 -2.90
CA ILE A 86 -7.03 14.41 -1.98
C ILE A 86 -6.87 13.93 -0.54
N THR A 87 -7.38 12.74 -0.22
CA THR A 87 -7.15 12.09 1.07
C THR A 87 -5.65 11.97 1.34
N TYR A 88 -4.87 11.54 0.34
CA TYR A 88 -3.43 11.41 0.48
C TYR A 88 -2.72 12.76 0.63
N ALA A 89 -3.03 13.74 -0.24
CA ALA A 89 -2.45 15.08 -0.15
C ALA A 89 -2.67 15.71 1.22
N ALA A 90 -3.86 15.52 1.79
CA ALA A 90 -4.20 16.06 3.08
C ALA A 90 -3.43 15.38 4.23
N LYS A 91 -3.01 14.12 4.10
CA LYS A 91 -2.04 13.50 5.02
C LYS A 91 -0.63 14.05 4.84
N LEU A 92 -0.24 14.47 3.64
CA LEU A 92 1.10 14.96 3.35
C LEU A 92 1.34 16.45 3.66
N GLN A 93 0.40 17.17 4.27
CA GLN A 93 0.49 18.63 4.42
C GLN A 93 1.75 19.17 5.09
N ALA A 94 2.33 18.42 6.04
CA ALA A 94 3.57 18.79 6.70
C ALA A 94 4.82 18.53 5.83
N ASP A 95 4.70 17.74 4.76
CA ASP A 95 5.78 17.29 3.89
C ASP A 95 5.64 17.93 2.50
N LYS A 96 6.20 19.14 2.39
CA LYS A 96 6.18 19.93 1.15
C LYS A 96 6.82 19.20 -0.04
N GLN A 97 7.84 18.37 0.21
CA GLN A 97 8.55 17.67 -0.86
C GLN A 97 7.69 16.55 -1.43
N SER A 98 7.06 15.74 -0.56
CA SER A 98 6.10 14.73 -1.01
C SER A 98 4.90 15.34 -1.72
N LEU A 99 4.42 16.52 -1.28
CA LEU A 99 3.35 17.26 -1.98
C LEU A 99 3.78 17.74 -3.39
N GLN A 100 5.01 18.19 -3.56
CA GLN A 100 5.55 18.55 -4.88
C GLN A 100 5.59 17.35 -5.83
N CYS A 101 6.06 16.20 -5.34
CA CYS A 101 6.03 14.96 -6.11
C CYS A 101 4.58 14.56 -6.45
N LEU A 102 3.65 14.70 -5.51
CA LEU A 102 2.23 14.42 -5.75
C LEU A 102 1.61 15.37 -6.80
N GLY A 103 1.99 16.65 -6.80
CA GLY A 103 1.58 17.61 -7.81
C GLY A 103 2.06 17.24 -9.20
N SER A 104 3.33 16.82 -9.32
CA SER A 104 3.88 16.31 -10.59
C SER A 104 3.16 15.04 -11.07
N VAL A 105 2.83 14.13 -10.14
CA VAL A 105 2.02 12.94 -10.46
C VAL A 105 0.64 13.35 -10.96
N LEU A 106 -0.03 14.28 -10.27
CA LEU A 106 -1.35 14.75 -10.65
C LEU A 106 -1.33 15.39 -12.05
N ASP A 107 -0.35 16.25 -12.34
CA ASP A 107 -0.16 16.83 -13.67
C ASP A 107 0.02 15.74 -14.73
N GLY A 108 0.90 14.76 -14.47
CA GLY A 108 1.15 13.64 -15.36
C GLY A 108 -0.10 12.78 -15.60
N LEU A 109 -0.92 12.55 -14.58
CA LEU A 109 -2.19 11.81 -14.70
C LEU A 109 -3.19 12.57 -15.58
N LEU A 110 -3.39 13.86 -15.32
CA LEU A 110 -4.34 14.69 -16.08
C LEU A 110 -3.88 14.97 -17.51
N ALA A 111 -2.57 14.97 -17.77
CA ALA A 111 -1.99 15.09 -19.09
C ALA A 111 -1.93 13.77 -19.88
N GLY A 112 -2.08 12.61 -19.21
CA GLY A 112 -1.87 11.30 -19.82
C GLY A 112 -0.40 10.89 -19.96
N ASP A 113 0.51 11.61 -19.30
CA ASP A 113 1.97 11.44 -19.36
C ASP A 113 2.54 10.67 -18.15
N PHE A 114 1.69 10.09 -17.30
CA PHE A 114 2.11 9.40 -16.08
C PHE A 114 3.19 8.30 -16.31
N PRO A 115 3.08 7.40 -17.31
CA PRO A 115 4.15 6.44 -17.60
C PRO A 115 5.47 7.13 -17.99
N LYS A 116 5.41 8.16 -18.84
CA LYS A 116 6.60 8.92 -19.27
C LYS A 116 7.31 9.56 -18.08
N MET A 117 6.56 10.10 -17.12
CA MET A 117 7.11 10.65 -15.90
C MET A 117 7.83 9.59 -15.05
N ARG A 118 7.21 8.41 -14.86
CA ARG A 118 7.77 7.33 -14.03
C ARG A 118 9.07 6.77 -14.60
N TYR A 119 9.18 6.70 -15.92
CA TYR A 119 10.34 6.15 -16.63
C TYR A 119 11.29 7.23 -17.16
N ASP A 120 11.25 8.44 -16.62
CA ASP A 120 12.13 9.54 -17.01
C ASP A 120 13.58 9.28 -16.55
N MET A 121 14.36 8.64 -17.42
CA MET A 121 15.78 8.34 -17.21
C MET A 121 16.64 9.60 -17.06
N THR A 122 16.18 10.78 -17.46
CA THR A 122 16.92 12.04 -17.23
C THR A 122 16.87 12.46 -15.76
N LYS A 123 15.87 11.97 -15.02
CA LYS A 123 15.65 12.26 -13.59
C LYS A 123 16.04 11.12 -12.68
N SER A 124 16.14 9.89 -13.18
CA SER A 124 16.59 8.74 -12.39
C SER A 124 17.87 8.13 -12.95
N LYS A 125 18.97 8.34 -12.21
CA LYS A 125 20.25 7.67 -12.51
C LYS A 125 20.12 6.15 -12.43
N HIS A 126 19.26 5.63 -11.55
CA HIS A 126 19.04 4.21 -11.41
C HIS A 126 18.40 3.60 -12.67
N LEU A 127 17.30 4.19 -13.15
CA LEU A 127 16.67 3.76 -14.42
C LEU A 127 17.64 3.93 -15.59
N ALA A 128 18.35 5.06 -15.64
CA ALA A 128 19.33 5.33 -16.70
C ALA A 128 20.47 4.29 -16.75
N GLU A 129 20.90 3.74 -15.61
CA GLU A 129 21.92 2.70 -15.56
C GLU A 129 21.34 1.34 -15.99
N ILE A 130 20.20 0.94 -15.41
CA ILE A 130 19.59 -0.38 -15.65
C ILE A 130 19.16 -0.56 -17.10
N PHE A 131 18.54 0.47 -17.67
CA PHE A 131 17.98 0.41 -19.01
C PHE A 131 18.92 0.98 -20.08
N ARG A 132 20.17 1.37 -19.71
CA ARG A 132 21.18 1.83 -20.66
C ARG A 132 21.38 0.76 -21.73
N ASN A 133 21.07 1.10 -22.98
CA ASN A 133 21.18 0.18 -24.13
C ASN A 133 20.30 -1.09 -24.00
N LYS A 134 19.25 -1.08 -23.16
CA LYS A 134 18.30 -2.20 -23.01
C LYS A 134 16.84 -1.72 -23.20
N PRO A 135 16.49 -1.15 -24.37
CA PRO A 135 15.14 -0.62 -24.61
C PRO A 135 14.06 -1.72 -24.55
N GLU A 136 14.38 -2.95 -24.96
CA GLU A 136 13.46 -4.09 -24.86
C GLU A 136 13.13 -4.42 -23.40
N LEU A 137 14.13 -4.41 -22.52
CA LEU A 137 13.91 -4.63 -21.08
C LEU A 137 13.05 -3.53 -20.47
N LEU A 138 13.26 -2.26 -20.85
CA LEU A 138 12.43 -1.15 -20.40
C LEU A 138 10.99 -1.33 -20.85
N GLN A 139 10.77 -1.68 -22.12
CA GLN A 139 9.43 -1.90 -22.66
C GLN A 139 8.73 -3.06 -21.94
N MET A 140 9.39 -4.21 -21.79
CA MET A 140 8.84 -5.37 -21.08
C MET A 140 8.58 -5.13 -19.59
N TRP A 141 9.43 -4.31 -18.96
CA TRP A 141 9.22 -3.85 -17.60
C TRP A 141 7.98 -2.97 -17.54
N ALA A 142 7.91 -1.91 -18.36
CA ALA A 142 6.79 -0.96 -18.42
C ALA A 142 5.44 -1.63 -18.72
N ASP A 143 5.40 -2.57 -19.68
CA ASP A 143 4.19 -3.30 -20.07
C ASP A 143 3.67 -4.23 -18.96
N GLY A 144 4.56 -4.74 -18.11
CA GLY A 144 4.20 -5.63 -17.01
C GLY A 144 3.72 -7.00 -17.46
N GLY A 145 2.73 -7.53 -16.74
CA GLY A 145 2.13 -8.81 -17.06
C GLY A 145 0.78 -9.00 -16.36
N LYS A 146 -0.10 -9.79 -16.98
CA LYS A 146 -1.41 -10.13 -16.42
C LYS A 146 -1.78 -11.56 -16.81
N SER A 147 -2.38 -12.29 -15.87
CA SER A 147 -2.94 -13.61 -16.12
C SER A 147 -4.13 -13.87 -15.19
N LEU A 148 -4.94 -14.87 -15.53
CA LEU A 148 -5.89 -15.44 -14.58
C LEU A 148 -5.12 -16.06 -13.41
N LEU A 149 -5.64 -15.86 -12.19
CA LEU A 149 -5.04 -16.43 -10.98
C LEU A 149 -5.07 -17.97 -11.03
N ALA A 150 -6.12 -18.55 -11.61
CA ALA A 150 -6.30 -20.00 -11.75
C ALA A 150 -5.08 -20.72 -12.38
N ASN A 151 -4.34 -20.05 -13.27
CA ASN A 151 -3.14 -20.61 -13.91
C ASN A 151 -1.98 -20.86 -12.93
N PHE A 152 -2.03 -20.25 -11.73
CA PHE A 152 -1.00 -20.34 -10.70
C PHE A 152 -1.48 -21.02 -9.42
N LEU A 153 -2.79 -21.31 -9.33
CA LEU A 153 -3.34 -22.09 -8.24
C LEU A 153 -3.04 -23.56 -8.50
N LYS A 154 -2.10 -24.12 -7.74
CA LYS A 154 -1.85 -25.56 -7.77
C LYS A 154 -2.99 -26.29 -7.06
N GLU A 155 -3.44 -27.41 -7.62
CA GLU A 155 -4.41 -28.33 -6.99
C GLU A 155 -3.85 -29.05 -5.74
N THR A 156 -2.62 -28.74 -5.34
CA THR A 156 -2.01 -29.32 -4.14
C THR A 156 -2.79 -28.94 -2.89
N ASP A 157 -2.96 -29.94 -2.03
CA ASP A 157 -3.51 -29.76 -0.69
C ASP A 157 -2.46 -29.01 0.16
N VAL A 158 -2.51 -27.68 0.08
CA VAL A 158 -1.61 -26.83 0.87
C VAL A 158 -2.15 -26.85 2.29
N SER A 159 -1.56 -27.71 3.12
CA SER A 159 -1.91 -27.75 4.54
C SER A 159 -1.68 -26.38 5.16
N LEU A 160 -2.67 -25.94 5.93
CA LEU A 160 -2.60 -24.67 6.65
C LEU A 160 -1.44 -24.74 7.65
N GLN A 161 -0.33 -24.09 7.31
CA GLN A 161 0.84 -24.01 8.19
C GLN A 161 0.49 -23.24 9.47
N PRO A 162 1.00 -23.65 10.65
CA PRO A 162 0.85 -22.88 11.88
C PRO A 162 1.26 -21.41 11.69
N ILE A 163 0.56 -20.51 12.38
CA ILE A 163 0.87 -19.07 12.30
C ILE A 163 2.06 -18.77 13.18
N ASN A 164 3.12 -18.24 12.58
CA ASN A 164 4.31 -17.78 13.31
C ASN A 164 4.07 -16.36 13.89
N PHE A 165 3.29 -16.26 14.97
CA PHE A 165 3.04 -14.98 15.65
C PHE A 165 4.33 -14.32 16.17
N LEU A 166 5.31 -15.11 16.62
CA LEU A 166 6.60 -14.59 17.06
C LEU A 166 7.33 -13.83 15.95
N GLY A 167 7.44 -14.43 14.76
CA GLY A 167 8.04 -13.80 13.59
C GLY A 167 7.28 -12.54 13.14
N ILE A 168 5.95 -12.61 13.15
CA ILE A 168 5.08 -11.48 12.81
C ILE A 168 5.31 -10.30 13.77
N PHE A 169 5.28 -10.54 15.09
CA PHE A 169 5.46 -9.50 16.09
C PHE A 169 6.89 -8.96 16.13
N LYS A 170 7.92 -9.80 15.96
CA LYS A 170 9.30 -9.32 15.82
C LYS A 170 9.40 -8.32 14.67
N ASN A 171 8.89 -8.69 13.51
CA ASN A 171 8.99 -7.84 12.33
C ASN A 171 8.16 -6.54 12.49
N ASN A 172 6.90 -6.61 12.94
CA ASN A 172 6.08 -5.40 13.12
C ASN A 172 6.61 -4.47 14.23
N LEU A 173 6.99 -5.02 15.38
CA LEU A 173 7.28 -4.21 16.57
C LEU A 173 8.74 -3.80 16.66
N ILE A 174 9.67 -4.70 16.31
CA ILE A 174 11.11 -4.43 16.38
C ILE A 174 11.59 -3.81 15.08
N ASP A 175 11.37 -4.49 13.95
CA ASP A 175 11.98 -4.07 12.69
C ASP A 175 11.28 -2.83 12.12
N HIS A 176 9.95 -2.77 12.20
CA HIS A 176 9.16 -1.65 11.67
C HIS A 176 8.84 -0.57 12.72
N GLY A 177 9.09 -0.83 14.00
CA GLY A 177 8.87 0.15 15.07
C GLY A 177 7.41 0.59 15.23
N HIS A 178 6.44 -0.30 14.96
CA HIS A 178 5.00 0.01 15.12
C HIS A 178 4.57 0.21 16.58
N LEU A 179 5.47 -0.06 17.51
CA LEU A 179 5.34 0.13 18.95
C LEU A 179 6.74 0.40 19.52
N LYS A 180 6.86 1.25 20.54
CA LYS A 180 8.14 1.52 21.20
C LYS A 180 8.35 0.64 22.42
N TYR A 181 9.61 0.44 22.80
CA TYR A 181 9.96 -0.34 23.99
C TYR A 181 9.29 0.22 25.26
N GLU A 182 9.28 1.54 25.42
CA GLU A 182 8.71 2.22 26.59
C GLU A 182 7.19 2.04 26.70
N GLU A 183 6.54 1.69 25.59
CA GLU A 183 5.09 1.50 25.50
C GLU A 183 4.68 0.06 25.79
N ALA A 184 5.59 -0.92 25.63
CA ALA A 184 5.28 -2.34 25.85
C ALA A 184 6.52 -3.17 26.26
N PRO A 185 7.19 -2.82 27.38
CA PRO A 185 8.48 -3.41 27.74
C PRO A 185 8.40 -4.93 27.92
N LEU A 186 7.32 -5.45 28.52
CA LEU A 186 7.12 -6.88 28.76
C LEU A 186 7.11 -7.68 27.45
N LEU A 187 6.41 -7.16 26.45
CA LEU A 187 6.33 -7.80 25.13
C LEU A 187 7.69 -7.75 24.43
N PHE A 188 8.39 -6.62 24.46
CA PHE A 188 9.71 -6.50 23.85
C PHE A 188 10.76 -7.41 24.50
N ASP A 189 10.76 -7.51 25.83
CA ASP A 189 11.68 -8.40 26.56
C ASP A 189 11.45 -9.87 26.19
N PHE A 190 10.17 -10.27 26.04
CA PHE A 190 9.83 -11.59 25.54
C PHE A 190 10.31 -11.81 24.10
N LEU A 191 10.05 -10.87 23.19
CA LEU A 191 10.47 -10.98 21.79
C LEU A 191 12.00 -11.08 21.64
N LYS A 192 12.77 -10.39 22.49
CA LYS A 192 14.24 -10.43 22.47
C LYS A 192 14.80 -11.70 23.11
N SER A 193 14.28 -12.11 24.26
CA SER A 193 14.89 -13.18 25.08
C SER A 193 14.29 -14.57 24.85
N GLY A 194 13.06 -14.65 24.34
CA GLY A 194 12.29 -15.89 24.24
C GLY A 194 11.89 -16.50 25.59
N LYS A 195 12.23 -15.85 26.72
CA LYS A 195 11.92 -16.35 28.06
C LYS A 195 10.55 -15.81 28.49
N LYS A 196 9.70 -16.70 29.00
CA LYS A 196 8.45 -16.30 29.67
C LYS A 196 8.82 -15.42 30.86
N VAL A 197 8.42 -14.16 30.84
CA VAL A 197 8.65 -13.25 31.96
C VAL A 197 7.75 -13.70 33.11
N ILE A 198 8.36 -14.01 34.25
CA ILE A 198 7.66 -14.39 35.47
C ILE A 198 6.93 -13.14 35.98
N GLN A 199 5.62 -13.26 36.17
CA GLN A 199 4.77 -12.18 36.67
C GLN A 199 5.13 -11.87 38.12
N GLU A 200 5.95 -10.85 38.37
CA GLU A 200 6.11 -10.29 39.70
C GLU A 200 5.29 -9.00 39.84
N ASN A 201 4.18 -9.07 40.57
CA ASN A 201 3.46 -7.94 41.20
C ASN A 201 3.24 -6.67 40.37
N PHE A 202 2.85 -6.80 39.10
CA PHE A 202 2.39 -5.65 38.33
C PHE A 202 0.95 -5.29 38.70
N LYS A 203 0.64 -4.00 38.72
CA LYS A 203 -0.74 -3.52 38.86
C LYS A 203 -1.51 -3.88 37.59
N ALA A 204 -2.70 -4.44 37.74
CA ALA A 204 -3.60 -4.73 36.63
C ALA A 204 -3.88 -3.44 35.84
N ASP A 205 -3.34 -3.36 34.63
CA ASP A 205 -3.59 -2.32 33.63
C ASP A 205 -3.81 -3.01 32.28
N LYS A 206 -4.74 -2.50 31.48
CA LYS A 206 -5.12 -3.05 30.16
C LYS A 206 -3.94 -3.16 29.22
N LEU A 207 -2.99 -2.23 29.30
CA LEU A 207 -1.77 -2.29 28.50
C LEU A 207 -0.93 -3.53 28.83
N GLN A 208 -0.96 -3.98 30.09
CA GLN A 208 -0.30 -5.22 30.49
C GLN A 208 -1.06 -6.44 29.97
N ASP A 209 -2.40 -6.43 30.02
CA ASP A 209 -3.23 -7.50 29.48
C ASP A 209 -3.00 -7.69 27.98
N ILE A 210 -2.90 -6.60 27.22
CA ILE A 210 -2.52 -6.60 25.80
C ILE A 210 -1.17 -7.32 25.61
N GLN A 211 -0.14 -6.95 26.37
CA GLN A 211 1.19 -7.54 26.26
C GLN A 211 1.17 -9.04 26.59
N ILE A 212 0.49 -9.43 27.66
CA ILE A 212 0.33 -10.82 28.07
C ILE A 212 -0.41 -11.63 27.00
N ASN A 213 -1.48 -11.09 26.44
CA ASN A 213 -2.25 -11.76 25.39
C ASN A 213 -1.45 -11.89 24.09
N CYS A 214 -0.61 -10.91 23.74
CA CYS A 214 0.35 -11.04 22.65
C CYS A 214 1.37 -12.15 22.90
N ILE A 215 1.86 -12.29 24.14
CA ILE A 215 2.77 -13.38 24.52
C ILE A 215 2.09 -14.75 24.41
N LYS A 216 0.84 -14.87 24.86
CA LYS A 216 0.05 -16.11 24.72
C LYS A 216 -0.16 -16.50 23.26
N LEU A 217 -0.36 -15.54 22.36
CA LEU A 217 -0.49 -15.81 20.92
C LEU A 217 0.74 -16.48 20.31
N MET A 218 1.92 -16.34 20.93
CA MET A 218 3.17 -16.95 20.47
C MET A 218 3.37 -18.40 20.97
N ASP A 219 2.41 -18.96 21.72
CA ASP A 219 2.42 -20.38 22.09
C ASP A 219 2.02 -21.24 20.88
N GLU A 220 2.94 -22.07 20.40
CA GLU A 220 2.74 -22.97 19.25
C GLU A 220 1.63 -23.99 19.46
N ASN A 221 1.27 -24.28 20.73
CA ASN A 221 0.19 -25.21 21.08
C ASN A 221 -1.18 -24.53 21.19
N LEU A 222 -1.25 -23.21 20.97
CA LEU A 222 -2.50 -22.47 21.11
C LEU A 222 -3.47 -22.79 19.97
N LEU A 223 -4.67 -23.25 20.32
CA LEU A 223 -5.72 -23.57 19.35
C LEU A 223 -6.18 -22.32 18.58
N ALA A 224 -6.48 -22.48 17.29
CA ALA A 224 -6.93 -21.39 16.40
C ALA A 224 -8.14 -20.60 16.94
N LYS A 225 -9.10 -21.29 17.57
CA LYS A 225 -10.24 -20.64 18.25
C LYS A 225 -9.77 -19.68 19.34
N LYS A 226 -8.81 -20.11 20.17
CA LYS A 226 -8.26 -19.28 21.25
C LYS A 226 -7.40 -18.13 20.71
N GLN A 227 -6.68 -18.34 19.61
CA GLN A 227 -5.97 -17.26 18.91
C GLN A 227 -6.94 -16.14 18.47
N LYS A 228 -8.09 -16.50 17.88
CA LYS A 228 -9.13 -15.54 17.50
C LYS A 228 -9.69 -14.77 18.70
N GLU A 229 -9.96 -15.46 19.80
CA GLU A 229 -10.45 -14.83 21.04
C GLU A 229 -9.44 -13.81 21.58
N LEU A 230 -8.16 -14.19 21.69
CA LEU A 230 -7.11 -13.28 22.16
C LEU A 230 -6.94 -12.05 21.25
N LEU A 231 -6.97 -12.23 19.93
CA LEU A 231 -6.88 -11.09 18.99
C LEU A 231 -8.08 -10.14 19.11
N LYS A 232 -9.29 -10.65 19.38
CA LYS A 232 -10.47 -9.82 19.64
C LYS A 232 -10.35 -9.04 20.94
N GLU A 233 -9.86 -9.69 22.00
CA GLU A 233 -9.59 -9.03 23.28
C GLU A 233 -8.58 -7.89 23.10
N ILE A 234 -7.44 -8.16 22.45
CA ILE A 234 -6.41 -7.15 22.19
C ILE A 234 -6.95 -5.97 21.35
N ASP A 235 -7.71 -6.23 20.27
CA ASP A 235 -8.30 -5.16 19.45
C ASP A 235 -9.29 -4.31 20.26
N SER A 236 -10.09 -4.93 21.13
CA SER A 236 -11.01 -4.23 22.02
C SER A 236 -10.26 -3.32 22.99
N ASP A 237 -9.25 -3.85 23.68
CA ASP A 237 -8.47 -3.09 24.66
C ASP A 237 -7.73 -1.92 24.01
N LEU A 238 -7.17 -2.12 22.81
CA LEU A 238 -6.53 -1.05 22.03
C LEU A 238 -7.51 0.05 21.62
N LYS A 239 -8.76 -0.30 21.24
CA LYS A 239 -9.81 0.69 20.95
C LYS A 239 -10.18 1.51 22.19
N GLU A 240 -10.23 0.87 23.35
CA GLU A 240 -10.56 1.57 24.60
C GLU A 240 -9.43 2.49 25.06
N ILE A 241 -8.17 2.10 24.85
CA ILE A 241 -7.01 2.97 25.13
C ILE A 241 -6.99 4.18 24.19
N ASN A 242 -7.31 4.01 22.91
CA ASN A 242 -7.45 5.05 21.89
C ASN A 242 -6.31 6.10 21.88
N LYS A 243 -5.05 5.65 21.99
CA LYS A 243 -3.90 6.55 21.93
C LYS A 243 -3.25 6.53 20.54
N PRO A 244 -2.92 7.70 19.95
CA PRO A 244 -2.36 7.78 18.61
C PRO A 244 -1.10 6.93 18.36
N GLN A 245 -0.22 6.79 19.37
CA GLN A 245 0.99 5.97 19.26
C GLN A 245 0.71 4.49 19.01
N PHE A 246 -0.48 3.99 19.38
CA PHE A 246 -0.86 2.59 19.17
C PHE A 246 -1.56 2.34 17.84
N ALA A 247 -1.78 3.36 17.00
CA ALA A 247 -2.57 3.22 15.79
C ALA A 247 -1.96 2.20 14.79
N ALA A 248 -0.64 2.19 14.63
CA ALA A 248 0.05 1.23 13.77
C ALA A 248 -0.10 -0.21 14.29
N PHE A 249 0.19 -0.41 15.58
CA PHE A 249 0.01 -1.71 16.22
C PHE A 249 -1.45 -2.21 16.18
N GLN A 250 -2.42 -1.32 16.41
CA GLN A 250 -3.83 -1.66 16.30
C GLN A 250 -4.20 -2.11 14.88
N ASN A 251 -3.66 -1.46 13.84
CA ASN A 251 -3.84 -1.88 12.46
C ASN A 251 -3.26 -3.27 12.20
N ASP A 252 -2.11 -3.60 12.80
CA ASP A 252 -1.54 -4.95 12.73
C ASP A 252 -2.48 -5.98 13.35
N ILE A 253 -3.00 -5.73 14.55
CA ILE A 253 -3.91 -6.65 15.24
C ILE A 253 -5.20 -6.87 14.43
N LYS A 254 -5.77 -5.80 13.86
CA LYS A 254 -6.95 -5.90 12.98
C LYS A 254 -6.65 -6.74 11.74
N ALA A 255 -5.50 -6.52 11.09
CA ALA A 255 -5.09 -7.30 9.92
C ALA A 255 -4.90 -8.78 10.26
N LEU A 256 -4.31 -9.08 11.44
CA LEU A 256 -4.17 -10.46 11.91
C LEU A 256 -5.52 -11.12 12.19
N LEU A 257 -6.42 -10.42 12.86
CA LEU A 257 -7.76 -10.93 13.16
C LEU A 257 -8.56 -11.21 11.89
N SER A 258 -8.58 -10.25 10.96
CA SER A 258 -9.24 -10.37 9.66
C SER A 258 -8.65 -11.50 8.81
N GLY A 259 -7.32 -11.60 8.73
CA GLY A 259 -6.65 -12.69 8.03
C GLY A 259 -6.98 -14.06 8.62
N LEU A 260 -7.06 -14.18 9.95
CA LEU A 260 -7.44 -15.41 10.64
C LEU A 260 -8.92 -15.78 10.43
N ILE A 261 -9.82 -14.80 10.33
CA ILE A 261 -11.21 -15.03 9.98
C ILE A 261 -11.32 -15.55 8.54
N LYS A 262 -10.71 -14.84 7.58
CA LYS A 262 -10.73 -15.19 6.15
C LYS A 262 -10.10 -16.56 5.86
N ARG A 263 -9.10 -16.95 6.65
CA ARG A 263 -8.41 -18.24 6.55
C ARG A 263 -9.28 -19.43 6.97
N ASP A 264 -10.17 -19.22 7.94
CA ASP A 264 -11.08 -20.26 8.45
C ASP A 264 -12.38 -20.34 7.64
N GLU A 265 -12.72 -19.29 6.89
CA GLU A 265 -13.85 -19.32 5.97
C GLU A 265 -13.57 -20.31 4.82
N VAL A 266 -14.52 -21.22 4.61
CA VAL A 266 -14.49 -22.33 3.64
C VAL A 266 -13.99 -21.88 2.27
N LYS A 267 -13.13 -22.71 1.63
CA LYS A 267 -12.59 -22.61 0.26
C LYS A 267 -13.07 -21.37 -0.50
N GLN A 268 -12.30 -20.30 -0.45
CA GLN A 268 -12.59 -19.13 -1.27
C GLN A 268 -12.65 -19.53 -2.75
N ASN A 269 -13.73 -19.13 -3.43
CA ASN A 269 -13.82 -19.26 -4.88
C ASN A 269 -13.00 -18.13 -5.52
N TYR A 270 -11.90 -18.50 -6.18
CA TYR A 270 -11.01 -17.58 -6.90
C TYR A 270 -11.37 -17.42 -8.38
N GLU A 271 -12.56 -17.85 -8.78
CA GLU A 271 -13.08 -17.66 -10.13
C GLU A 271 -13.14 -16.16 -10.50
N GLY A 272 -12.60 -15.84 -11.68
CA GLY A 272 -12.51 -14.46 -12.17
C GLY A 272 -11.41 -13.62 -11.53
N PHE A 273 -10.63 -14.16 -10.57
CA PHE A 273 -9.50 -13.43 -10.01
C PHE A 273 -8.35 -13.38 -11.01
N SER A 274 -7.58 -12.29 -10.94
CA SER A 274 -6.39 -12.09 -11.76
C SER A 274 -5.15 -11.88 -10.91
N ILE A 275 -4.00 -12.18 -11.50
CA ILE A 275 -2.69 -11.83 -10.97
C ILE A 275 -2.00 -10.91 -11.96
N VAL A 276 -1.42 -9.81 -11.45
CA VAL A 276 -0.86 -8.73 -12.26
C VAL A 276 0.48 -8.24 -11.72
N ASP A 277 1.35 -7.85 -12.65
CA ASP A 277 2.52 -7.00 -12.45
C ASP A 277 2.13 -5.61 -12.96
N SER A 278 1.60 -4.79 -12.05
CA SER A 278 0.91 -3.55 -12.36
C SER A 278 1.76 -2.32 -12.11
N ASP A 279 1.62 -1.36 -13.02
CA ASP A 279 2.12 0.01 -12.91
C ASP A 279 0.99 1.04 -12.98
N HIS A 280 -0.24 0.55 -12.86
CA HIS A 280 -1.42 1.41 -12.90
C HIS A 280 -1.42 2.30 -11.66
N TYR A 281 -1.52 3.62 -11.85
CA TYR A 281 -1.45 4.63 -10.79
C TYR A 281 -2.35 4.30 -9.60
N GLU A 282 -3.57 3.87 -9.88
CA GLU A 282 -4.57 3.58 -8.86
C GLU A 282 -4.17 2.37 -8.01
N ASP A 283 -3.54 1.36 -8.62
CA ASP A 283 -3.07 0.19 -7.87
C ASP A 283 -1.92 0.56 -6.95
N LEU A 284 -1.02 1.43 -7.42
CA LEU A 284 0.12 1.92 -6.65
C LEU A 284 -0.36 2.72 -5.43
N PHE A 285 -1.28 3.67 -5.62
CA PHE A 285 -1.87 4.45 -4.52
C PHE A 285 -2.68 3.59 -3.54
N LEU A 286 -3.50 2.66 -4.05
CA LEU A 286 -4.38 1.85 -3.21
C LEU A 286 -3.71 0.59 -2.67
N SER A 287 -2.43 0.37 -2.95
CA SER A 287 -1.68 -0.86 -2.60
C SER A 287 -1.65 -1.20 -1.10
N GLY A 288 -1.82 -0.21 -0.22
CA GLY A 288 -2.03 -0.43 1.21
C GLY A 288 -3.39 -0.02 1.75
N THR A 289 -4.22 0.64 0.94
CA THR A 289 -5.60 0.99 1.34
C THR A 289 -6.55 -0.19 1.11
N GLU A 290 -6.37 -0.93 0.02
CA GLU A 290 -7.18 -2.12 -0.28
C GLU A 290 -6.66 -3.36 0.46
N VAL A 291 -5.40 -3.34 0.91
CA VAL A 291 -4.73 -4.47 1.57
C VAL A 291 -4.36 -4.13 3.01
N GLU A 292 -4.98 -4.83 3.95
CA GLU A 292 -4.81 -4.63 5.39
C GLU A 292 -3.37 -4.91 5.87
N GLY A 293 -2.98 -4.22 6.95
CA GLY A 293 -1.67 -4.35 7.59
C GLY A 293 -0.54 -3.57 6.91
N SER A 294 -0.82 -2.88 5.80
CA SER A 294 0.13 -1.97 5.16
C SER A 294 0.13 -0.60 5.84
N CYS A 295 1.32 -0.04 6.09
CA CYS A 295 1.47 1.36 6.53
C CYS A 295 1.42 2.37 5.37
N GLN A 296 1.52 1.88 4.13
CA GLN A 296 1.54 2.68 2.90
C GLN A 296 0.13 2.75 2.30
N ALA A 297 -0.78 3.49 2.95
CA ALA A 297 -2.19 3.60 2.60
C ALA A 297 -2.59 5.07 2.48
N VAL A 298 -3.42 5.47 1.52
CA VAL A 298 -3.70 6.91 1.26
C VAL A 298 -4.22 7.70 2.47
N ASP A 299 -4.86 7.04 3.43
CA ASP A 299 -5.39 7.59 4.66
C ASP A 299 -4.50 7.34 5.90
N GLY A 300 -3.36 6.69 5.71
CA GLY A 300 -2.38 6.32 6.73
C GLY A 300 -1.66 7.51 7.39
N SER A 301 -0.89 7.21 8.44
CA SER A 301 -0.14 8.21 9.20
C SER A 301 0.92 8.90 8.33
N PRO A 302 1.01 10.25 8.32
CA PRO A 302 1.94 11.00 7.47
C PRO A 302 3.40 10.55 7.55
N THR A 303 3.86 10.21 8.76
CA THR A 303 5.26 9.81 9.02
C THR A 303 5.68 8.57 8.23
N LEU A 304 4.77 7.61 8.08
CA LEU A 304 5.03 6.34 7.39
C LEU A 304 4.59 6.40 5.93
N ASN A 305 3.50 7.12 5.67
CA ASN A 305 2.78 7.10 4.41
C ASN A 305 3.41 7.96 3.30
N LYS A 306 4.34 8.86 3.64
CA LYS A 306 5.12 9.61 2.64
C LYS A 306 5.90 8.69 1.69
N CYS A 307 6.24 7.49 2.12
CA CYS A 307 6.96 6.54 1.29
C CYS A 307 6.12 5.88 0.19
N LEU A 308 4.78 5.98 0.26
CA LEU A 308 3.88 5.56 -0.81
C LEU A 308 4.21 6.31 -2.12
N MET A 309 4.70 7.55 -2.04
CA MET A 309 5.21 8.28 -3.20
C MET A 309 6.35 7.55 -3.91
N GLY A 310 7.17 6.78 -3.19
CA GLY A 310 8.21 5.93 -3.78
C GLY A 310 7.63 4.89 -4.75
N TYR A 311 6.49 4.30 -4.41
CA TYR A 311 5.81 3.36 -5.29
C TYR A 311 5.19 4.06 -6.50
N VAL A 312 4.59 5.24 -6.30
CA VAL A 312 3.81 5.97 -7.31
C VAL A 312 4.67 6.77 -8.28
N PHE A 313 5.82 7.27 -7.85
CA PHE A 313 6.64 8.17 -8.65
C PHE A 313 7.81 7.46 -9.32
N ASP A 314 8.43 6.48 -8.66
CA ASP A 314 9.63 5.82 -9.16
C ASP A 314 9.29 4.59 -10.01
N GLY A 315 9.62 4.64 -11.31
CA GLY A 315 9.40 3.56 -12.26
C GLY A 315 10.16 2.27 -11.95
N LYS A 316 11.12 2.26 -11.01
CA LYS A 316 11.79 1.03 -10.59
C LYS A 316 10.91 0.14 -9.70
N ASN A 317 9.85 0.70 -9.11
CA ASN A 317 8.93 0.01 -8.23
C ASN A 317 7.64 -0.33 -8.97
N ARG A 318 7.19 -1.58 -8.92
CA ARG A 318 5.90 -2.03 -9.45
C ARG A 318 5.15 -2.86 -8.42
N LEU A 319 3.88 -3.12 -8.68
CA LEU A 319 3.04 -3.90 -7.79
C LEU A 319 2.78 -5.28 -8.38
N LEU A 320 3.21 -6.34 -7.70
CA LEU A 320 2.66 -7.68 -7.95
C LEU A 320 1.39 -7.84 -7.11
N ALA A 321 0.22 -7.95 -7.74
CA ALA A 321 -1.06 -7.98 -7.05
C ALA A 321 -1.96 -9.11 -7.53
N ILE A 322 -2.72 -9.69 -6.58
CA ILE A 322 -3.91 -10.48 -6.87
C ILE A 322 -5.12 -9.57 -6.74
N LYS A 323 -5.96 -9.55 -7.77
CA LYS A 323 -7.19 -8.79 -7.80
C LYS A 323 -8.40 -9.70 -7.92
N ASN A 324 -9.47 -9.34 -7.22
CA ASN A 324 -10.77 -9.98 -7.43
C ASN A 324 -11.41 -9.54 -8.76
N LYS A 325 -12.61 -10.04 -9.05
CA LYS A 325 -13.34 -9.71 -10.29
C LYS A 325 -13.73 -8.24 -10.43
N GLU A 326 -13.84 -7.52 -9.30
CA GLU A 326 -14.08 -6.07 -9.26
C GLU A 326 -12.80 -5.24 -9.44
N GLY A 327 -11.63 -5.88 -9.55
CA GLY A 327 -10.35 -5.20 -9.71
C GLY A 327 -9.72 -4.70 -8.39
N LYS A 328 -10.34 -5.00 -7.23
CA LYS A 328 -9.79 -4.69 -5.91
C LYS A 328 -8.64 -5.61 -5.57
N ILE A 329 -7.57 -5.06 -5.02
CA ILE A 329 -6.39 -5.81 -4.57
C ILE A 329 -6.74 -6.60 -3.30
N ILE A 330 -6.46 -7.91 -3.33
CA ILE A 330 -6.71 -8.84 -2.22
C ILE A 330 -5.40 -9.22 -1.53
N ALA A 331 -4.33 -9.34 -2.31
CA ALA A 331 -2.98 -9.58 -1.83
C ALA A 331 -1.97 -8.88 -2.75
N ARG A 332 -0.84 -8.44 -2.20
CA ARG A 332 0.21 -7.78 -2.97
C ARG A 332 1.62 -8.00 -2.44
N GLN A 333 2.59 -7.83 -3.32
CA GLN A 333 4.01 -7.64 -3.03
C GLN A 333 4.52 -6.47 -3.86
N ILE A 334 5.49 -5.73 -3.34
CA ILE A 334 6.21 -4.75 -4.16
C ILE A 334 7.31 -5.48 -4.91
N PHE A 335 7.41 -5.16 -6.19
CA PHE A 335 8.36 -5.73 -7.11
C PHE A 335 9.30 -4.64 -7.59
N ARG A 336 10.61 -4.83 -7.43
CA ARG A 336 11.61 -3.80 -7.72
C ARG A 336 12.66 -4.33 -8.66
N ILE A 337 13.07 -3.50 -9.61
CA ILE A 337 14.33 -3.72 -10.32
C ILE A 337 15.43 -2.98 -9.56
N LEU A 338 16.49 -3.68 -9.15
CA LEU A 338 17.60 -3.16 -8.34
C LEU A 338 18.94 -3.51 -9.00
N TRP A 339 20.04 -2.95 -8.48
CA TRP A 339 21.39 -3.22 -8.98
C TRP A 339 22.19 -4.05 -7.98
N ASN A 340 22.83 -5.14 -8.42
CA ASN A 340 23.67 -5.99 -7.56
C ASN A 340 25.17 -5.65 -7.60
N GLY A 341 25.54 -4.54 -8.24
CA GLY A 341 26.93 -4.14 -8.50
C GLY A 341 27.43 -4.49 -9.91
N LYS A 342 26.78 -5.43 -10.60
CA LYS A 342 27.18 -5.90 -11.95
C LYS A 342 26.05 -5.85 -12.97
N GLU A 343 24.84 -6.21 -12.55
CA GLU A 343 23.68 -6.37 -13.41
C GLU A 343 22.37 -6.04 -12.67
N PRO A 344 21.28 -5.76 -13.40
CA PRO A 344 19.98 -5.61 -12.77
C PRO A 344 19.46 -6.95 -12.23
N VAL A 345 18.77 -6.88 -11.11
CA VAL A 345 18.09 -8.01 -10.47
C VAL A 345 16.66 -7.62 -10.12
N LEU A 346 15.76 -8.59 -10.03
CA LEU A 346 14.41 -8.38 -9.53
C LEU A 346 14.33 -8.74 -8.07
N PHE A 347 13.75 -7.85 -7.28
CA PHE A 347 13.57 -8.01 -5.85
C PHE A 347 12.09 -8.03 -5.49
N LEU A 348 11.68 -9.06 -4.76
CA LEU A 348 10.30 -9.28 -4.32
C LEU A 348 10.20 -9.14 -2.79
N GLU A 349 9.49 -8.10 -2.34
CA GLU A 349 9.25 -7.79 -0.92
C GLU A 349 8.32 -8.80 -0.22
N GLY A 350 7.96 -8.56 1.04
CA GLY A 350 7.01 -9.39 1.79
C GLY A 350 5.58 -9.30 1.26
N VAL A 351 4.83 -10.41 1.38
CA VAL A 351 3.42 -10.46 0.98
C VAL A 351 2.54 -9.76 2.02
N TYR A 352 1.60 -8.97 1.51
CA TYR A 352 0.53 -8.35 2.27
C TYR A 352 -0.83 -8.89 1.77
N PRO A 353 -1.81 -9.15 2.65
CA PRO A 353 -1.66 -9.11 4.11
C PRO A 353 -0.72 -10.24 4.58
N ARG A 354 -0.12 -10.07 5.77
CA ARG A 354 0.81 -11.08 6.31
C ARG A 354 0.16 -12.44 6.52
N LEU A 355 -1.11 -12.44 6.92
CA LEU A 355 -1.97 -13.62 6.97
C LEU A 355 -2.83 -13.66 5.71
N VAL A 356 -2.26 -14.23 4.65
CA VAL A 356 -2.93 -14.51 3.38
C VAL A 356 -3.10 -16.01 3.20
N ASP A 357 -4.10 -16.45 2.42
CA ASP A 357 -4.21 -17.85 2.01
C ASP A 357 -2.88 -18.30 1.37
N PRO A 358 -2.27 -19.40 1.87
CA PRO A 358 -1.01 -19.93 1.35
C PRO A 358 -1.00 -20.16 -0.17
N LYS A 359 -2.15 -20.50 -0.78
CA LYS A 359 -2.28 -20.68 -2.23
C LYS A 359 -2.05 -19.38 -2.99
N LEU A 360 -2.54 -18.26 -2.46
CA LEU A 360 -2.33 -16.95 -3.06
C LEU A 360 -0.86 -16.52 -2.96
N LYS A 361 -0.21 -16.78 -1.82
CA LYS A 361 1.23 -16.53 -1.66
C LYS A 361 2.04 -17.33 -2.69
N LEU A 362 1.78 -18.63 -2.81
CA LEU A 362 2.46 -19.50 -3.78
C LEU A 362 2.19 -19.07 -5.23
N ALA A 363 0.97 -18.61 -5.53
CA ALA A 363 0.61 -18.12 -6.85
C ALA A 363 1.39 -16.83 -7.21
N ILE A 364 1.49 -15.89 -6.27
CA ILE A 364 2.31 -14.68 -6.41
C ILE A 364 3.78 -15.02 -6.67
N GLU A 365 4.36 -15.92 -5.88
CA GLU A 365 5.74 -16.36 -6.07
C GLU A 365 5.97 -17.06 -7.42
N ALA A 366 5.02 -17.88 -7.87
CA ALA A 366 5.09 -18.55 -9.16
C ALA A 366 5.01 -17.56 -10.33
N PHE A 367 4.14 -16.57 -10.24
CA PHE A 367 4.04 -15.50 -11.22
C PHE A 367 5.28 -14.60 -11.22
N ALA A 368 5.84 -14.26 -10.06
CA ALA A 368 7.10 -13.52 -9.95
C ALA A 368 8.26 -14.27 -10.63
N LYS A 369 8.36 -15.60 -10.46
CA LYS A 369 9.35 -16.44 -11.16
C LYS A 369 9.14 -16.42 -12.68
N GLN A 370 7.89 -16.50 -13.13
CA GLN A 370 7.57 -16.39 -14.57
C GLN A 370 7.98 -15.03 -15.13
N ARG A 371 7.68 -13.94 -14.43
CA ARG A 371 8.07 -12.58 -14.81
C ARG A 371 9.59 -12.42 -14.86
N ALA A 372 10.29 -12.89 -13.84
CA ALA A 372 11.75 -12.83 -13.81
C ALA A 372 12.40 -13.59 -14.97
N LYS A 373 11.88 -14.77 -15.30
CA LYS A 373 12.31 -15.51 -16.49
C LYS A 373 12.02 -14.75 -17.79
N ALA A 374 10.85 -14.12 -17.90
CA ALA A 374 10.49 -13.35 -19.09
C ALA A 374 11.39 -12.13 -19.29
N LEU A 375 11.77 -11.47 -18.20
CA LEU A 375 12.66 -10.30 -18.21
C LEU A 375 14.15 -10.66 -18.30
N ASP A 376 14.49 -11.95 -18.26
CA ASP A 376 15.87 -12.45 -18.15
C ASP A 376 16.63 -11.84 -16.95
N LEU A 377 15.98 -11.79 -15.79
CA LEU A 377 16.55 -11.23 -14.56
C LEU A 377 16.55 -12.27 -13.42
N GLN A 378 17.58 -12.22 -12.57
CA GLN A 378 17.61 -13.01 -11.35
C GLN A 378 16.54 -12.52 -10.36
N LEU A 379 15.74 -13.44 -9.81
CA LEU A 379 14.75 -13.13 -8.78
C LEU A 379 15.32 -13.35 -7.38
N LEU A 380 15.24 -12.31 -6.56
CA LEU A 380 15.63 -12.25 -5.15
C LEU A 380 14.40 -11.99 -4.26
N THR A 381 14.46 -12.39 -2.99
CA THR A 381 13.35 -12.21 -2.04
C THR A 381 13.85 -12.19 -0.59
N ILE A 382 13.03 -11.68 0.33
CA ILE A 382 13.28 -11.66 1.78
C ILE A 382 12.97 -12.98 2.51
N ASP A 383 12.65 -14.05 1.78
CA ASP A 383 12.29 -15.33 2.37
C ASP A 383 13.46 -15.91 3.20
N PRO A 384 13.36 -15.99 4.54
CA PRO A 384 14.45 -16.44 5.40
C PRO A 384 14.75 -17.94 5.23
N THR A 385 13.90 -18.69 4.55
CA THR A 385 14.12 -20.10 4.24
C THR A 385 15.06 -20.30 3.05
N LYS A 386 15.34 -19.23 2.28
CA LYS A 386 16.25 -19.29 1.13
C LYS A 386 17.66 -18.88 1.52
N PRO A 387 18.69 -19.41 0.81
CA PRO A 387 20.07 -18.96 1.01
C PRO A 387 20.18 -17.44 0.87
N LYS A 388 21.00 -16.83 1.73
CA LYS A 388 21.31 -15.40 1.62
C LYS A 388 22.00 -15.14 0.29
N TYR A 389 21.61 -14.05 -0.37
CA TYR A 389 22.30 -13.56 -1.55
C TYR A 389 23.63 -12.93 -1.12
N GLU A 390 24.72 -13.27 -1.79
CA GLU A 390 26.08 -12.90 -1.36
C GLU A 390 26.44 -11.44 -1.67
N SER A 391 25.79 -10.84 -2.67
CA SER A 391 26.05 -9.46 -3.09
C SER A 391 25.05 -8.50 -2.47
N SER A 392 25.48 -7.26 -2.22
CA SER A 392 24.54 -6.19 -1.88
C SER A 392 23.70 -5.83 -3.10
N ILE A 393 22.45 -5.46 -2.85
CA ILE A 393 21.55 -4.92 -3.88
C ILE A 393 21.13 -3.52 -3.47
N SER A 394 21.02 -2.60 -4.41
CA SER A 394 20.73 -1.20 -4.10
C SER A 394 19.99 -0.45 -5.21
N SER A 395 19.30 0.62 -4.81
CA SER A 395 19.00 1.73 -5.71
C SER A 395 20.28 2.55 -5.90
N LEU A 396 20.56 2.99 -7.14
CA LEU A 396 21.86 3.54 -7.53
C LEU A 396 22.02 5.05 -7.29
N SER A 397 21.15 5.67 -6.48
CA SER A 397 21.01 7.12 -6.55
C SER A 397 20.54 7.82 -5.27
N THR A 398 21.21 8.93 -4.98
CA THR A 398 20.84 10.03 -4.06
C THR A 398 20.17 11.20 -4.80
N LEU A 399 20.01 11.09 -6.13
CA LEU A 399 19.41 12.06 -7.03
C LEU A 399 18.03 11.61 -7.51
N ASP A 400 17.46 10.58 -6.87
CA ASP A 400 16.16 10.07 -7.26
C ASP A 400 15.10 11.16 -7.05
N PRO A 401 14.13 11.28 -7.98
CA PRO A 401 13.17 12.37 -7.95
C PRO A 401 12.17 12.23 -6.80
N VAL A 402 12.24 11.13 -6.04
CA VAL A 402 11.41 10.87 -4.88
C VAL A 402 12.20 11.14 -3.60
N PRO A 403 11.67 11.92 -2.67
CA PRO A 403 12.35 12.22 -1.40
C PRO A 403 12.56 11.03 -0.48
N TYR A 404 11.75 9.98 -0.65
CA TYR A 404 11.70 8.85 0.25
C TYR A 404 11.56 7.56 -0.55
N GLU A 405 12.38 6.58 -0.20
CA GLU A 405 12.22 5.21 -0.62
C GLU A 405 11.97 4.37 0.64
N TYR A 406 10.86 3.66 0.68
CA TYR A 406 10.66 2.61 1.68
C TYR A 406 11.32 1.33 1.20
N SER A 407 11.84 0.53 2.11
CA SER A 407 12.38 -0.81 1.84
C SER A 407 12.07 -1.63 3.08
N ASP A 408 11.15 -2.59 2.96
CA ASP A 408 10.83 -3.58 4.02
C ASP A 408 12.11 -4.30 4.54
N PRO A 409 13.05 -4.70 3.68
CA PRO A 409 14.36 -5.11 4.14
C PRO A 409 15.14 -3.86 4.50
N ALA A 410 15.60 -3.76 5.75
CA ALA A 410 16.88 -3.12 6.00
C ALA A 410 17.87 -3.80 5.05
N MET A 411 18.30 -3.11 4.00
CA MET A 411 19.23 -3.67 3.02
C MET A 411 20.36 -4.29 3.81
N ALA A 412 20.48 -5.62 3.75
CA ALA A 412 21.52 -6.34 4.46
C ALA A 412 22.85 -5.83 3.90
N THR A 413 23.49 -4.96 4.67
CA THR A 413 24.90 -4.59 4.53
C THR A 413 25.77 -5.72 5.05
#